data_AF-A0A535KQU4-F1
#
_entry.id   AF-A0A535KQU4-F1
#
_cell.length_a   1.000
_cell.length_b   1.000
_cell.length_c   1.000
_cell.angle_alpha   90.00
_cell.angle_beta   90.00
_cell.angle_gamma   90.00
#
_symmetry.space_group_name_H-M   'P 1'
#
loop_
_entity.id
_entity.type
_entity.pdbx_description
1 polymer ?
#
loop_
_entity_poly.entity_id
_entity_poly.type
_entity_poly.pdbx_seq_one_letter_code
_entity_poly.pdbx_strand_id
1 'polypeptide(L)'
;MPASRDEVAGWLSFQARACAALGSPFYGSLLESATADLMAGGPVWDLLGGMEGESERTAVALRLMAAVHQLVLLDEVPALSPHYPSVGGDGDADAAWPLFRAALVDESDKIDRLVRLPCQTNEVGRSAALLGGFLEVAHRAQLPLRILELGASAGLNLRWDQYRYESSQGGWGPDDSPVQFVNVFEVPPPMNRAAEVAERKGCDTNPLDPSSDADTLTLRASIWADQLHRLSLLDGAIEVARQMPVEIERLDAAEFLERELARQRPEVATVVF
;
A
#
# COMPACT_ATOMS: atom_id res chain seq x y z
N MET A 1 16.39 -17.75 16.04
CA MET A 1 17.34 -18.45 15.15
C MET A 1 17.29 -17.72 13.81
N PRO A 2 18.40 -17.67 13.05
CA PRO A 2 18.37 -17.15 11.70
C PRO A 2 17.32 -17.88 10.87
N ALA A 3 16.62 -17.17 9.99
CA ALA A 3 15.77 -17.83 9.01
C ALA A 3 16.67 -18.66 8.08
N SER A 4 16.36 -19.94 7.95
CA SER A 4 17.00 -20.81 6.97
C SER A 4 16.67 -20.37 5.55
N ARG A 5 17.52 -20.75 4.59
CA ARG A 5 17.29 -20.48 3.17
C ARG A 5 15.94 -21.01 2.69
N ASP A 6 15.56 -22.20 3.15
CA ASP A 6 14.27 -22.81 2.83
C ASP A 6 13.08 -21.98 3.37
N GLU A 7 13.21 -21.39 4.57
CA GLU A 7 12.17 -20.52 5.14
C GLU A 7 11.98 -19.25 4.31
N VAL A 8 13.07 -18.56 3.95
CA VAL A 8 13.01 -17.34 3.13
C VAL A 8 12.48 -17.66 1.73
N ALA A 9 12.92 -18.76 1.12
CA ALA A 9 12.38 -19.26 -0.15
C ALA A 9 10.87 -19.53 -0.07
N GLY A 10 10.42 -20.07 1.06
CA GLY A 10 9.00 -20.29 1.36
C GLY A 10 8.20 -18.98 1.36
N TRP A 11 8.73 -17.91 1.95
CA TRP A 11 8.08 -16.60 1.95
C TRP A 11 7.97 -16.00 0.55
N LEU A 12 9.04 -16.07 -0.26
CA LEU A 12 9.04 -15.59 -1.64
C LEU A 12 8.04 -16.39 -2.50
N SER A 13 8.05 -17.73 -2.38
CA SER A 13 7.13 -18.61 -3.10
C SER A 13 5.66 -18.35 -2.73
N PHE A 14 5.39 -18.10 -1.44
CA PHE A 14 4.05 -17.71 -1.00
C PHE A 14 3.63 -16.39 -1.64
N GLN A 15 4.49 -15.37 -1.58
CA GLN A 15 4.19 -14.05 -2.13
C GLN A 15 4.03 -14.10 -3.66
N ALA A 16 4.82 -14.90 -4.38
CA ALA A 16 4.69 -15.08 -5.83
C ALA A 16 3.28 -15.54 -6.22
N ARG A 17 2.77 -16.59 -5.56
CA ARG A 17 1.41 -17.10 -5.77
C ARG A 17 0.35 -16.06 -5.42
N ALA A 18 0.55 -15.33 -4.32
CA ALA A 18 -0.37 -14.27 -3.91
C ALA A 18 -0.43 -13.13 -4.95
N CYS A 19 0.72 -12.70 -5.49
CA CYS A 19 0.77 -11.66 -6.52
C CYS A 19 0.03 -12.10 -7.79
N ALA A 20 0.32 -13.30 -8.29
CA ALA A 20 -0.36 -13.84 -9.47
C ALA A 20 -1.87 -13.95 -9.27
N ALA A 21 -2.32 -14.46 -8.11
CA ALA A 21 -3.73 -14.60 -7.78
C ALA A 21 -4.47 -13.26 -7.61
N LEU A 22 -3.75 -12.21 -7.20
CA LEU A 22 -4.27 -10.85 -6.99
C LEU A 22 -4.02 -9.94 -8.20
N GLY A 23 -3.76 -10.52 -9.38
CA GLY A 23 -3.72 -9.78 -10.64
C GLY A 23 -2.38 -9.10 -10.95
N SER A 24 -1.27 -9.66 -10.46
CA SER A 24 0.08 -9.24 -10.84
C SER A 24 0.94 -10.43 -11.31
N PRO A 25 0.78 -10.85 -12.58
CA PRO A 25 1.63 -11.88 -13.15
C PRO A 25 3.11 -11.44 -13.23
N PHE A 26 3.39 -10.13 -13.36
CA PHE A 26 4.76 -9.61 -13.43
C PHE A 26 5.52 -9.84 -12.12
N TYR A 27 4.96 -9.42 -10.97
CA TYR A 27 5.60 -9.69 -9.67
C TYR A 27 5.59 -11.18 -9.34
N GLY A 28 4.55 -11.92 -9.74
CA GLY A 28 4.50 -13.37 -9.59
C GLY A 28 5.73 -14.05 -10.20
N SER A 29 6.00 -13.81 -11.48
CA SER A 29 7.13 -14.41 -12.19
C SER A 29 8.50 -13.93 -11.67
N LEU A 30 8.65 -12.63 -11.36
CA LEU A 30 9.90 -12.12 -10.78
C LEU A 30 10.20 -12.75 -9.43
N LEU A 31 9.19 -12.99 -8.59
CA LEU A 31 9.38 -13.63 -7.29
C LEU A 31 9.66 -15.14 -7.40
N GLU A 32 9.11 -15.83 -8.40
CA GLU A 32 9.50 -17.22 -8.72
C GLU A 32 10.97 -17.29 -9.13
N SER A 33 11.42 -16.38 -9.98
CA SER A 33 12.83 -16.27 -10.39
C SER A 33 13.74 -15.91 -9.22
N ALA A 34 13.31 -14.98 -8.36
CA ALA A 34 14.03 -14.62 -7.14
C ALA A 34 14.15 -15.78 -6.15
N THR A 35 13.10 -16.63 -6.05
CA THR A 35 13.13 -17.85 -5.25
C THR A 35 14.19 -18.83 -5.77
N ALA A 36 14.22 -19.06 -7.09
CA ALA A 36 15.20 -19.95 -7.71
C ALA A 36 16.64 -19.45 -7.51
N ASP A 37 16.88 -18.14 -7.65
CA ASP A 37 18.19 -17.53 -7.41
C ASP A 37 18.62 -17.64 -5.94
N LEU A 38 17.71 -17.36 -5.00
CA LEU A 38 17.97 -17.52 -3.58
C LEU A 38 18.36 -18.96 -3.24
N MET A 39 17.66 -19.95 -3.79
CA MET A 39 17.97 -21.37 -3.59
C MET A 39 19.34 -21.76 -4.16
N ALA A 40 19.71 -21.18 -5.30
CA ALA A 40 21.03 -21.35 -5.91
C ALA A 40 22.15 -20.60 -5.15
N GLY A 41 21.82 -19.81 -4.12
CA GLY A 41 22.77 -18.99 -3.37
C GLY A 41 23.23 -17.74 -4.13
N GLY A 42 22.37 -17.19 -4.97
CA GLY A 42 22.60 -15.94 -5.70
C GLY A 42 22.33 -14.68 -4.88
N PRO A 43 22.39 -13.49 -5.51
CA PRO A 43 22.31 -12.20 -4.82
C PRO A 43 21.03 -11.98 -4.00
N VAL A 44 19.93 -12.67 -4.31
CA VAL A 44 18.73 -12.60 -3.45
C VAL A 44 19.02 -13.16 -2.05
N TRP A 45 19.83 -14.21 -1.94
CA TRP A 45 20.24 -14.74 -0.63
C TRP A 45 21.16 -13.77 0.11
N ASP A 46 22.06 -13.09 -0.60
CA ASP A 46 22.99 -12.14 0.03
C ASP A 46 22.25 -10.94 0.66
N LEU A 47 21.17 -10.48 0.01
CA LEU A 47 20.32 -9.40 0.52
C LEU A 47 19.37 -9.84 1.64
N LEU A 48 18.77 -11.04 1.54
CA LEU A 48 17.72 -11.48 2.46
C LEU A 48 18.21 -12.37 3.61
N GLY A 49 19.42 -12.94 3.50
CA GLY A 49 19.95 -13.92 4.46
C GLY A 49 20.22 -13.36 5.86
N GLY A 50 20.34 -12.03 5.99
CA GLY A 50 20.56 -11.31 7.26
C GLY A 50 19.30 -10.67 7.86
N MET A 51 18.13 -11.25 7.58
CA MET A 51 16.84 -10.83 8.14
C MET A 51 16.35 -11.78 9.24
N GLU A 52 17.24 -12.10 10.17
CA GLU A 52 16.94 -12.99 11.29
C GLU A 52 15.84 -12.41 12.21
N GLY A 53 14.75 -13.16 12.38
CA GLY A 53 13.61 -12.75 13.21
C GLY A 53 12.46 -12.10 12.44
N GLU A 54 12.63 -11.85 11.14
CA GLU A 54 11.53 -11.49 10.25
C GLU A 54 10.64 -12.71 9.96
N SER A 55 9.46 -12.47 9.38
CA SER A 55 8.53 -13.53 8.96
C SER A 55 7.80 -13.13 7.69
N GLU A 56 7.06 -14.05 7.08
CA GLU A 56 6.15 -13.74 5.97
C GLU A 56 5.26 -12.50 6.24
N ARG A 57 4.82 -12.33 7.50
CA ARG A 57 3.96 -11.21 7.93
C ARG A 57 4.60 -9.84 7.76
N THR A 58 5.92 -9.79 7.62
CA THR A 58 6.66 -8.54 7.53
C THR A 58 6.96 -8.15 6.09
N ALA A 59 6.45 -8.93 5.13
CA ALA A 59 6.43 -8.64 3.70
C ALA A 59 7.83 -8.51 3.07
N VAL A 60 8.80 -9.28 3.57
CA VAL A 60 10.20 -9.33 3.08
C VAL A 60 10.29 -9.37 1.55
N ALA A 61 9.54 -10.27 0.91
CA ALA A 61 9.51 -10.39 -0.55
C ALA A 61 9.08 -9.08 -1.23
N LEU A 62 8.05 -8.42 -0.71
CA LEU A 62 7.57 -7.14 -1.26
C LEU A 62 8.54 -5.98 -0.98
N ARG A 63 9.30 -6.01 0.12
CA ARG A 63 10.35 -5.00 0.38
C ARG A 63 11.45 -5.05 -0.69
N LEU A 64 11.88 -6.25 -1.11
CA LEU A 64 12.82 -6.43 -2.22
C LEU A 64 12.26 -5.89 -3.53
N MET A 65 11.02 -6.24 -3.85
CA MET A 65 10.37 -5.74 -5.06
C MET A 65 10.23 -4.22 -5.06
N ALA A 66 9.83 -3.64 -3.92
CA ALA A 66 9.69 -2.20 -3.76
C ALA A 66 11.05 -1.47 -3.84
N ALA A 67 12.12 -2.06 -3.29
CA ALA A 67 13.46 -1.49 -3.39
C ALA A 67 13.92 -1.33 -4.85
N VAL A 68 13.77 -2.37 -5.67
CA VAL A 68 14.12 -2.29 -7.10
C VAL A 68 13.15 -1.39 -7.85
N HIS A 69 11.85 -1.46 -7.56
CA HIS A 69 10.86 -0.57 -8.17
C HIS A 69 11.16 0.91 -7.89
N GLN A 70 11.64 1.25 -6.69
CA GLN A 70 12.06 2.61 -6.37
C GLN A 70 13.22 3.08 -7.27
N LEU A 71 14.22 2.22 -7.53
CA LEU A 71 15.32 2.54 -8.45
C LEU A 71 14.82 2.73 -9.89
N VAL A 72 13.84 1.93 -10.33
CA VAL A 72 13.20 2.09 -11.64
C VAL A 72 12.46 3.42 -11.74
N LEU A 73 11.68 3.79 -10.71
CA LEU A 73 10.95 5.07 -10.67
C LEU A 73 11.88 6.29 -10.66
N LEU A 74 13.11 6.14 -10.16
CA LEU A 74 14.17 7.15 -10.18
C LEU A 74 15.02 7.12 -11.46
N ASP A 75 14.75 6.20 -12.39
CA ASP A 75 15.56 5.94 -13.59
C ASP A 75 17.04 5.62 -13.30
N GLU A 76 17.34 5.06 -12.12
CA GLU A 76 18.70 4.66 -11.73
C GLU A 76 19.12 3.31 -12.34
N VAL A 77 18.15 2.52 -12.80
CA VAL A 77 18.34 1.23 -13.47
C VAL A 77 17.62 1.24 -14.83
N PRO A 78 18.02 2.12 -15.77
CA PRO A 78 17.26 2.41 -16.99
C PRO A 78 17.06 1.19 -17.91
N ALA A 79 17.88 0.15 -17.76
CA ALA A 79 17.70 -1.10 -18.48
C ALA A 79 16.41 -1.84 -18.09
N LEU A 80 15.88 -1.64 -16.87
CA LEU A 80 14.64 -2.24 -16.40
C LEU A 80 13.39 -1.49 -16.84
N SER A 81 13.49 -0.18 -17.13
CA SER A 81 12.36 0.68 -17.49
C SER A 81 11.52 0.14 -18.67
N PRO A 82 12.11 -0.42 -19.75
CA PRO A 82 11.33 -1.05 -20.84
C PRO A 82 10.43 -2.21 -20.42
N HIS A 83 10.65 -2.81 -19.25
CA HIS A 83 9.88 -3.96 -18.77
C HIS A 83 9.00 -3.67 -17.56
N TYR A 84 9.13 -2.52 -16.91
CA TYR A 84 8.32 -2.12 -15.76
C TYR A 84 7.08 -1.32 -16.19
N PRO A 85 5.85 -1.86 -16.05
CA PRO A 85 4.66 -1.17 -16.56
C PRO A 85 4.38 0.18 -15.89
N SER A 86 4.80 0.37 -14.64
CA SER A 86 4.64 1.63 -13.89
C SER A 86 5.34 2.82 -14.53
N VAL A 87 6.33 2.57 -15.38
CA VAL A 87 7.04 3.59 -16.19
C VAL A 87 6.82 3.38 -17.70
N GLY A 88 5.79 2.61 -18.08
CA GLY A 88 5.39 2.38 -19.46
C GLY A 88 6.02 1.16 -20.14
N GLY A 89 6.68 0.28 -19.39
CA GLY A 89 7.25 -0.96 -19.90
C GLY A 89 6.23 -2.05 -20.25
N ASP A 90 6.71 -3.12 -20.89
CA ASP A 90 5.87 -4.20 -21.45
C ASP A 90 5.38 -5.24 -20.43
N GLY A 91 5.93 -5.27 -19.22
CA GLY A 91 5.60 -6.27 -18.21
C GLY A 91 6.17 -7.66 -18.49
N ASP A 92 7.19 -7.77 -19.35
CA ASP A 92 7.90 -9.03 -19.63
C ASP A 92 8.85 -9.35 -18.47
N ALA A 93 8.37 -10.19 -17.53
CA ALA A 93 9.14 -10.61 -16.37
C ALA A 93 10.37 -11.45 -16.74
N ASP A 94 10.32 -12.23 -17.83
CA ASP A 94 11.41 -13.11 -18.24
C ASP A 94 12.58 -12.28 -18.79
N ALA A 95 12.26 -11.22 -19.55
CA ALA A 95 13.23 -10.24 -20.01
C ALA A 95 13.74 -9.33 -18.87
N ALA A 96 12.87 -8.97 -17.92
CA ALA A 96 13.25 -8.15 -16.77
C ALA A 96 14.17 -8.88 -15.79
N TRP A 97 13.97 -10.18 -15.56
CA TRP A 97 14.69 -10.94 -14.53
C TRP A 97 16.23 -10.83 -14.59
N PRO A 98 16.92 -11.09 -15.73
CA PRO A 98 18.38 -10.97 -15.77
C PRO A 98 18.88 -9.56 -15.42
N LEU A 99 18.11 -8.52 -15.76
CA LEU A 99 18.41 -7.12 -15.46
C LEU A 99 18.12 -6.79 -13.99
N PHE A 100 17.04 -7.34 -13.44
CA PHE A 100 16.68 -7.24 -12.03
C PHE A 100 17.78 -7.84 -11.18
N ARG A 101 18.21 -9.06 -11.52
CA ARG A 101 19.31 -9.76 -10.85
C ARG A 101 20.62 -8.99 -10.93
N ALA A 102 20.93 -8.35 -12.07
CA ALA A 102 22.11 -7.49 -12.20
C ALA A 102 22.01 -6.27 -11.26
N ALA A 103 20.85 -5.61 -11.19
CA ALA A 103 20.62 -4.50 -10.26
C ALA A 103 20.82 -4.90 -8.79
N LEU A 104 20.43 -6.13 -8.39
CA LEU A 104 20.68 -6.64 -7.04
C LEU A 104 22.17 -6.66 -6.67
N VAL A 105 23.05 -6.87 -7.66
CA VAL A 105 24.50 -6.89 -7.48
C VAL A 105 25.05 -5.46 -7.54
N ASP A 106 24.74 -4.75 -8.61
CA ASP A 106 25.33 -3.44 -8.93
C ASP A 106 24.90 -2.36 -7.92
N GLU A 107 23.65 -2.43 -7.42
CA GLU A 107 23.06 -1.47 -6.48
C GLU A 107 22.82 -2.09 -5.08
N SER A 108 23.55 -3.17 -4.75
CA SER A 108 23.41 -3.96 -3.52
C SER A 108 23.31 -3.11 -2.24
N ASP A 109 24.21 -2.14 -2.05
CA ASP A 109 24.20 -1.26 -0.87
C ASP A 109 22.92 -0.42 -0.75
N LYS A 110 22.36 0.06 -1.87
CA LYS A 110 21.10 0.82 -1.86
C LYS A 110 19.93 -0.11 -1.58
N ILE A 111 19.88 -1.25 -2.25
CA ILE A 111 18.80 -2.22 -2.11
C ILE A 111 18.77 -2.80 -0.70
N ASP A 112 19.92 -3.12 -0.09
CA ASP A 112 19.99 -3.57 1.31
C ASP A 112 19.36 -2.55 2.27
N ARG A 113 19.69 -1.26 2.10
CA ARG A 113 19.08 -0.20 2.93
C ARG A 113 17.56 -0.11 2.75
N LEU A 114 17.08 -0.22 1.52
CA LEU A 114 15.65 -0.13 1.21
C LEU A 114 14.87 -1.36 1.69
N VAL A 115 15.45 -2.56 1.56
CA VAL A 115 14.82 -3.81 2.02
C VAL A 115 14.64 -3.85 3.54
N ARG A 116 15.47 -3.11 4.29
CA ARG A 116 15.35 -2.98 5.75
C ARG A 116 14.22 -2.04 6.18
N LEU A 117 13.68 -1.22 5.27
CA LEU A 117 12.52 -0.38 5.55
C LEU A 117 11.24 -1.21 5.48
N PRO A 118 10.25 -0.95 6.35
CA PRO A 118 8.97 -1.65 6.30
C PRO A 118 8.27 -1.34 4.97
N CYS A 119 7.61 -2.34 4.38
CA CYS A 119 6.74 -2.12 3.23
C CYS A 119 5.52 -1.28 3.64
N GLN A 120 5.23 -0.21 2.89
CA GLN A 120 4.19 0.77 3.22
C GLN A 120 3.08 0.76 2.17
N THR A 121 2.30 -0.32 2.13
CA THR A 121 1.15 -0.44 1.22
C THR A 121 -0.05 0.31 1.80
N ASN A 122 -0.09 1.64 1.66
CA ASN A 122 -1.24 2.47 2.02
C ASN A 122 -2.42 2.22 1.03
N GLU A 123 -3.05 1.05 1.09
CA GLU A 123 -4.09 0.63 0.14
C GLU A 123 -5.33 1.54 0.18
N VAL A 124 -5.49 2.37 -0.86
CA VAL A 124 -6.59 3.35 -1.03
C VAL A 124 -7.93 2.64 -1.24
N GLY A 125 -7.94 1.47 -1.89
CA GLY A 125 -9.12 0.63 -2.09
C GLY A 125 -9.81 0.17 -0.81
N ARG A 126 -9.14 0.23 0.35
CA ARG A 126 -9.78 0.01 1.65
C ARG A 126 -10.94 0.97 1.89
N SER A 127 -10.83 2.20 1.38
CA SER A 127 -11.91 3.19 1.44
C SER A 127 -13.18 2.73 0.73
N ALA A 128 -13.07 1.99 -0.38
CA ALA A 128 -14.23 1.39 -1.05
C ALA A 128 -14.83 0.25 -0.23
N ALA A 129 -13.99 -0.66 0.27
CA ALA A 129 -14.45 -1.79 1.08
C ALA A 129 -15.20 -1.35 2.36
N LEU A 130 -14.81 -0.21 2.95
CA LEU A 130 -15.38 0.30 4.21
C LEU A 130 -16.54 1.28 4.03
N LEU A 131 -16.80 1.80 2.83
CA LEU A 131 -17.82 2.82 2.58
C LEU A 131 -19.19 2.45 3.18
N GLY A 132 -19.67 1.23 2.95
CA GLY A 132 -20.96 0.79 3.46
C GLY A 132 -21.06 0.82 4.99
N GLY A 133 -19.96 0.52 5.68
CA GLY A 133 -19.87 0.60 7.14
C GLY A 133 -19.97 2.03 7.64
N PHE A 134 -19.23 2.96 7.04
CA PHE A 134 -19.29 4.38 7.41
C PHE A 134 -20.70 4.95 7.21
N LEU A 135 -21.33 4.66 6.06
CA LEU A 135 -22.70 5.11 5.76
C LEU A 135 -23.74 4.48 6.70
N GLU A 136 -23.57 3.22 7.10
CA GLU A 136 -24.46 2.57 8.07
C GLU A 136 -24.34 3.16 9.47
N VAL A 137 -23.11 3.43 9.95
CA VAL A 137 -22.89 4.03 11.27
C VAL A 137 -23.48 5.44 11.32
N ALA A 138 -23.19 6.29 10.32
CA ALA A 138 -23.75 7.63 10.24
C ALA A 138 -25.29 7.61 10.22
N HIS A 139 -25.88 6.71 9.43
CA HIS A 139 -27.33 6.55 9.35
C HIS A 139 -27.96 6.08 10.65
N ARG A 140 -27.35 5.16 11.40
CA ARG A 140 -27.92 4.69 12.66
C ARG A 140 -27.74 5.70 13.79
N ALA A 141 -26.58 6.32 13.86
CA ALA A 141 -26.25 7.26 14.93
C ALA A 141 -26.94 8.61 14.75
N GLN A 142 -27.23 9.02 13.51
CA GLN A 142 -27.70 10.37 13.17
C GLN A 142 -26.74 11.45 13.70
N LEU A 143 -25.44 11.15 13.65
CA LEU A 143 -24.35 12.01 14.12
C LEU A 143 -23.23 12.04 13.07
N PRO A 144 -22.46 13.13 12.98
CA PRO A 144 -21.24 13.15 12.19
C PRO A 144 -20.23 12.14 12.75
N LEU A 145 -19.34 11.68 11.88
CA LEU A 145 -18.35 10.66 12.18
C LEU A 145 -17.05 11.28 12.69
N ARG A 146 -16.51 10.65 13.72
CA ARG A 146 -15.12 10.80 14.15
C ARG A 146 -14.36 9.56 13.72
N ILE A 147 -13.45 9.73 12.78
CA ILE A 147 -12.79 8.64 12.07
C ILE A 147 -11.35 8.50 12.61
N LEU A 148 -11.04 7.33 13.16
CA LEU A 148 -9.75 6.99 13.76
C LEU A 148 -9.11 5.82 12.99
N GLU A 149 -8.02 6.08 12.24
CA GLU A 149 -7.30 5.03 11.49
C GLU A 149 -6.08 4.53 12.27
N LEU A 150 -5.98 3.22 12.47
CA LEU A 150 -4.81 2.57 13.06
C LEU A 150 -3.86 2.08 11.95
N GLY A 151 -2.57 2.38 12.07
CA GLY A 151 -1.61 2.07 10.99
C GLY A 151 -1.92 2.88 9.74
N ALA A 152 -2.17 4.17 9.94
CA ALA A 152 -2.69 5.05 8.89
C ALA A 152 -1.67 5.33 7.78
N SER A 153 -0.38 5.00 7.96
CA SER A 153 0.70 5.29 7.01
C SER A 153 0.71 6.78 6.61
N ALA A 154 0.32 7.13 5.37
CA ALA A 154 0.19 8.51 4.89
C ALA A 154 -1.21 9.13 5.12
N GLY A 155 -2.10 8.40 5.82
CA GLY A 155 -3.45 8.83 6.16
C GLY A 155 -4.41 8.87 4.98
N LEU A 156 -4.12 8.19 3.87
CA LEU A 156 -4.92 8.33 2.65
C LEU A 156 -6.37 7.88 2.86
N ASN A 157 -6.65 6.85 3.66
CA ASN A 157 -8.03 6.40 3.86
C ASN A 157 -8.84 7.27 4.85
N LEU A 158 -8.20 8.17 5.61
CA LEU A 158 -8.91 9.18 6.41
C LEU A 158 -9.75 10.15 5.56
N ARG A 159 -9.48 10.21 4.26
CA ARG A 159 -10.18 11.08 3.28
C ARG A 159 -11.15 10.29 2.40
N TRP A 160 -11.62 9.13 2.86
CA TRP A 160 -12.61 8.32 2.14
C TRP A 160 -13.85 9.14 1.71
N ASP A 161 -14.26 10.13 2.50
CA ASP A 161 -15.40 11.00 2.20
C ASP A 161 -15.14 12.04 1.10
N GLN A 162 -13.89 12.15 0.65
CA GLN A 162 -13.46 13.00 -0.46
C GLN A 162 -13.25 12.20 -1.76
N TYR A 163 -13.53 10.89 -1.73
CA TYR A 163 -13.41 10.01 -2.91
C TYR A 163 -14.75 9.79 -3.60
N ARG A 164 -14.68 9.46 -4.89
CA ARG A 164 -15.85 9.13 -5.70
C ARG A 164 -16.07 7.63 -5.73
N TYR A 165 -17.32 7.23 -5.47
CA TYR A 165 -17.75 5.84 -5.55
C TYR A 165 -18.94 5.73 -6.48
N GLU A 166 -18.91 4.79 -7.41
CA GLU A 166 -19.95 4.60 -8.41
C GLU A 166 -20.32 3.14 -8.58
N SER A 167 -21.61 2.90 -8.80
CA SER A 167 -22.15 1.60 -9.16
C SER A 167 -23.30 1.77 -10.14
N SER A 168 -23.84 0.63 -10.60
CA SER A 168 -25.09 0.57 -11.35
C SER A 168 -26.30 1.17 -10.63
N GLN A 169 -26.25 1.37 -9.31
CA GLN A 169 -27.36 1.88 -8.49
C GLN A 169 -27.23 3.36 -8.12
N GLY A 170 -26.15 4.03 -8.53
CA GLY A 170 -25.87 5.43 -8.21
C GLY A 170 -24.43 5.66 -7.78
N GLY A 171 -24.13 6.89 -7.37
CA GLY A 171 -22.82 7.31 -6.89
C GLY A 171 -22.87 8.08 -5.58
N TRP A 172 -21.73 8.15 -4.91
CA TRP A 172 -21.54 8.84 -3.64
C TRP A 172 -20.17 9.56 -3.62
N GLY A 173 -20.11 10.70 -2.94
CA GLY A 173 -18.92 11.54 -2.86
C GLY A 173 -18.78 12.53 -4.02
N PRO A 174 -17.73 13.39 -4.01
CA PRO A 174 -17.54 14.46 -4.98
C PRO A 174 -17.42 13.94 -6.43
N ASP A 175 -18.12 14.57 -7.38
CA ASP A 175 -18.09 14.17 -8.81
C ASP A 175 -16.70 14.35 -9.45
N ASP A 176 -15.91 15.30 -8.94
CA ASP A 176 -14.61 15.72 -9.47
C ASP A 176 -13.41 15.14 -8.71
N SER A 177 -13.64 14.19 -7.78
CA SER A 177 -12.56 13.53 -7.07
C SER A 177 -11.59 12.83 -8.05
N PRO A 178 -10.27 13.00 -7.88
CA PRO A 178 -9.27 12.28 -8.67
C PRO A 178 -9.18 10.79 -8.30
N VAL A 179 -9.76 10.40 -7.15
CA VAL A 179 -9.92 8.99 -6.75
C VAL A 179 -11.34 8.54 -7.11
N GLN A 180 -11.43 7.58 -8.04
CA GLN A 180 -12.71 7.09 -8.55
C GLN A 180 -12.79 5.56 -8.45
N PHE A 181 -13.75 5.09 -7.67
CA PHE A 181 -14.08 3.67 -7.52
C PHE A 181 -15.33 3.35 -8.34
N VAL A 182 -15.13 2.95 -9.60
CA VAL A 182 -16.23 2.70 -10.54
C VAL A 182 -16.49 1.21 -10.68
N ASN A 183 -17.72 0.77 -10.37
CA ASN A 183 -18.18 -0.62 -10.50
C ASN A 183 -17.29 -1.64 -9.75
N VAL A 184 -16.71 -1.24 -8.62
CA VAL A 184 -15.87 -2.10 -7.77
C VAL A 184 -16.69 -2.95 -6.79
N PHE A 185 -18.01 -2.72 -6.72
CA PHE A 185 -18.92 -3.40 -5.79
C PHE A 185 -19.70 -4.50 -6.51
N GLU A 186 -19.65 -5.72 -5.97
CA GLU A 186 -20.59 -6.78 -6.37
C GLU A 186 -22.00 -6.45 -5.89
N VAL A 187 -22.13 -6.06 -4.62
CA VAL A 187 -23.35 -5.52 -4.03
C VAL A 187 -23.08 -4.08 -3.58
N PRO A 188 -23.68 -3.08 -4.23
CA PRO A 188 -23.42 -1.68 -3.88
C PRO A 188 -23.82 -1.35 -2.43
N PRO A 189 -23.02 -0.54 -1.71
CA PRO A 189 -23.43 -0.01 -0.41
C PRO A 189 -24.60 0.97 -0.58
N PRO A 190 -25.29 1.34 0.52
CA PRO A 190 -26.44 2.25 0.48
C PRO A 190 -26.02 3.71 0.22
N MET A 191 -25.61 3.98 -1.03
CA MET A 191 -25.09 5.26 -1.52
C MET A 191 -26.13 6.39 -1.60
N ASN A 192 -27.38 6.11 -1.23
CA ASN A 192 -28.41 7.13 -1.03
C ASN A 192 -28.36 7.78 0.37
N ARG A 193 -27.43 7.36 1.24
CA ARG A 193 -27.28 7.90 2.60
C ARG A 193 -26.22 9.00 2.65
N ALA A 194 -26.39 9.90 3.60
CA ALA A 194 -25.43 10.95 3.90
C ALA A 194 -24.50 10.55 5.05
N ALA A 195 -23.27 11.03 5.01
CA ALA A 195 -22.33 11.00 6.11
C ALA A 195 -21.51 12.29 6.09
N GLU A 196 -21.16 12.79 7.27
CA GLU A 196 -20.28 13.93 7.48
C GLU A 196 -19.13 13.47 8.38
N VAL A 197 -17.91 13.88 8.09
CA VAL A 197 -16.74 13.58 8.92
C VAL A 197 -16.33 14.85 9.68
N ALA A 198 -16.59 14.85 10.99
CA ALA A 198 -16.27 15.97 11.88
C ALA A 198 -14.82 15.97 12.37
N GLU A 199 -14.19 14.80 12.51
CA GLU A 199 -12.81 14.67 12.99
C GLU A 199 -12.11 13.49 12.30
N ARG A 200 -10.86 13.69 11.91
CA ARG A 200 -9.96 12.67 11.36
C ARG A 200 -8.70 12.64 12.20
N LYS A 201 -8.33 11.46 12.68
CA LYS A 201 -7.04 11.23 13.32
C LYS A 201 -6.52 9.87 12.93
N GLY A 202 -5.21 9.75 12.85
CA GLY A 202 -4.57 8.46 12.63
C GLY A 202 -3.25 8.39 13.36
N CYS A 203 -2.82 7.16 13.62
CA CYS A 203 -1.49 6.88 14.13
C CYS A 203 -0.80 5.85 13.24
N ASP A 204 0.53 5.94 13.19
CA ASP A 204 1.38 4.91 12.61
C ASP A 204 2.71 4.87 13.37
N THR A 205 3.40 3.74 13.38
CA THR A 205 4.76 3.66 13.94
C THR A 205 5.80 4.31 13.03
N ASN A 206 5.51 4.37 11.72
CA ASN A 206 6.31 5.00 10.70
C ASN A 206 5.44 5.78 9.71
N PRO A 207 4.83 6.91 10.15
CA PRO A 207 3.99 7.73 9.28
C PRO A 207 4.79 8.30 8.11
N LEU A 208 4.14 8.40 6.96
CA LEU A 208 4.66 8.98 5.73
C LEU A 208 3.96 10.32 5.46
N ASP A 209 4.68 11.30 4.93
CA ASP A 209 4.10 12.58 4.54
C ASP A 209 3.72 12.59 3.05
N PRO A 210 2.41 12.63 2.69
CA PRO A 210 1.99 12.68 1.29
C PRO A 210 2.41 13.98 0.56
N SER A 211 2.91 14.98 1.28
CA SER A 211 3.49 16.21 0.72
C SER A 211 4.97 16.07 0.38
N SER A 212 5.65 15.04 0.88
CA SER A 212 7.08 14.76 0.65
C SER A 212 7.27 13.91 -0.60
N ASP A 213 8.09 14.38 -1.55
CA ASP A 213 8.38 13.63 -2.77
C ASP A 213 9.03 12.27 -2.47
N ALA A 214 9.90 12.19 -1.45
CA ALA A 214 10.55 10.94 -1.04
C ALA A 214 9.55 9.92 -0.46
N ASP A 215 8.55 10.38 0.28
CA ASP A 215 7.54 9.51 0.87
C ASP A 215 6.52 9.08 -0.19
N THR A 216 6.14 9.97 -1.12
CA THR A 216 5.30 9.59 -2.27
C THR A 216 5.98 8.58 -3.18
N LEU A 217 7.30 8.68 -3.36
CA LEU A 217 8.09 7.68 -4.06
C LEU A 217 8.06 6.33 -3.33
N THR A 218 8.17 6.33 -2.01
CA THR A 218 8.07 5.12 -1.18
C THR A 218 6.69 4.47 -1.29
N LEU A 219 5.62 5.26 -1.27
CA LEU A 219 4.25 4.79 -1.49
C LEU A 219 4.08 4.16 -2.88
N ARG A 220 4.56 4.83 -3.93
CA ARG A 220 4.49 4.31 -5.32
C ARG A 220 5.28 3.03 -5.50
N ALA A 221 6.50 2.98 -4.98
CA ALA A 221 7.36 1.80 -5.05
C ALA A 221 6.75 0.60 -4.33
N SER A 222 5.96 0.83 -3.28
CA SER A 222 5.25 -0.21 -2.52
C SER A 222 4.05 -0.80 -3.26
N ILE A 223 3.57 -0.18 -4.35
CA ILE A 223 2.57 -0.75 -5.25
C ILE A 223 3.26 -1.59 -6.32
N TRP A 224 2.64 -2.69 -6.71
CA TRP A 224 3.17 -3.59 -7.73
C TRP A 224 3.19 -2.89 -9.09
N ALA A 225 4.31 -3.00 -9.79
CA ALA A 225 4.59 -2.19 -10.98
C ALA A 225 3.56 -2.37 -12.12
N ASP A 226 2.87 -3.51 -12.18
CA ASP A 226 1.84 -3.83 -13.17
C ASP A 226 0.40 -3.51 -12.72
N GLN A 227 0.20 -2.98 -11.51
CA GLN A 227 -1.11 -2.58 -11.01
C GLN A 227 -1.40 -1.10 -11.21
N LEU A 228 -1.45 -0.70 -12.48
CA LEU A 228 -1.60 0.69 -12.91
C LEU A 228 -2.85 1.38 -12.34
N HIS A 229 -3.95 0.65 -12.15
CA HIS A 229 -5.15 1.19 -11.51
C HIS A 229 -4.89 1.59 -10.04
N ARG A 230 -4.17 0.75 -9.27
CA ARG A 230 -3.80 1.06 -7.88
C ARG A 230 -2.84 2.24 -7.81
N LEU A 231 -1.89 2.34 -8.74
CA LEU A 231 -1.00 3.52 -8.86
C LEU A 231 -1.81 4.80 -9.13
N SER A 232 -2.77 4.75 -10.05
CA SER A 232 -3.63 5.90 -10.34
C SER A 232 -4.49 6.32 -9.14
N LEU A 233 -5.03 5.35 -8.37
CA LEU A 233 -5.76 5.65 -7.14
C LEU A 233 -4.85 6.27 -6.07
N LEU A 234 -3.62 5.78 -5.95
CA LEU A 234 -2.62 6.35 -5.04
C LEU A 234 -2.31 7.80 -5.40
N ASP A 235 -2.07 8.09 -6.69
CA ASP A 235 -1.75 9.44 -7.15
C ASP A 235 -2.90 10.42 -6.85
N GLY A 236 -4.14 10.04 -7.13
CA GLY A 236 -5.31 10.84 -6.78
C GLY A 236 -5.47 11.03 -5.27
N ALA A 237 -5.21 10.00 -4.47
CA ALA A 237 -5.31 10.08 -3.02
C ALA A 237 -4.23 11.01 -2.42
N ILE A 238 -3.02 11.00 -2.98
CA ILE A 238 -1.95 11.93 -2.62
C ILE A 238 -2.37 13.37 -2.95
N GLU A 239 -2.99 13.60 -4.11
CA GLU A 239 -3.50 14.92 -4.48
C GLU A 239 -4.53 15.43 -3.47
N VAL A 240 -5.53 14.61 -3.13
CA VAL A 240 -6.53 14.95 -2.09
C VAL A 240 -5.85 15.20 -0.75
N ALA A 241 -4.88 14.36 -0.36
CA ALA A 241 -4.19 14.50 0.91
C ALA A 241 -3.39 15.79 1.04
N ARG A 242 -2.80 16.28 -0.06
CA ARG A 242 -2.10 17.58 -0.12
C ARG A 242 -3.06 18.76 0.03
N GLN A 243 -4.30 18.64 -0.44
CA GLN A 243 -5.33 19.69 -0.31
C GLN A 243 -6.01 19.66 1.07
N MET A 244 -6.02 18.50 1.74
CA MET A 244 -6.61 18.31 3.07
C MET A 244 -5.59 17.71 4.04
N PRO A 245 -4.64 18.51 4.57
CA PRO A 245 -3.62 18.02 5.50
C PRO A 245 -4.22 17.43 6.77
N VAL A 246 -3.72 16.26 7.17
CA VAL A 246 -4.05 15.56 8.42
C VAL A 246 -2.74 15.04 8.97
N GLU A 247 -2.41 15.42 10.20
CA GLU A 247 -1.21 14.94 10.89
C GLU A 247 -1.44 13.49 11.34
N ILE A 248 -0.53 12.61 10.94
CA ILE A 248 -0.50 11.22 11.41
C ILE A 248 0.52 11.12 12.52
N GLU A 249 0.03 10.77 13.70
CA GLU A 249 0.87 10.73 14.89
C GLU A 249 1.79 9.51 14.84
N ARG A 250 3.07 9.74 15.14
CA ARG A 250 4.02 8.64 15.32
C ARG A 250 3.78 7.99 16.68
N LEU A 251 2.84 7.04 16.73
CA LEU A 251 2.35 6.44 17.97
C LEU A 251 1.93 4.98 17.74
N ASP A 252 2.08 4.15 18.77
CA ASP A 252 1.54 2.79 18.77
C ASP A 252 0.01 2.81 18.78
N ALA A 253 -0.61 1.84 18.11
CA ALA A 253 -2.05 1.76 17.96
C ALA A 253 -2.79 1.59 19.29
N ALA A 254 -2.23 0.85 20.26
CA ALA A 254 -2.87 0.65 21.56
C ALA A 254 -2.82 1.94 22.39
N GLU A 255 -1.67 2.62 22.42
CA GLU A 255 -1.52 3.91 23.12
C GLU A 255 -2.44 4.99 22.52
N PHE A 256 -2.50 5.07 21.19
CA PHE A 256 -3.41 5.97 20.49
C PHE A 256 -4.87 5.69 20.84
N LEU A 257 -5.29 4.42 20.79
CA LEU A 257 -6.67 4.03 21.04
C LEU A 257 -7.09 4.29 22.49
N GLU A 258 -6.22 3.96 23.46
CA GLU A 258 -6.46 4.24 24.88
C GLU A 258 -6.69 5.74 25.10
N ARG A 259 -5.81 6.58 24.53
CA ARG A 259 -5.92 8.03 24.63
C ARG A 259 -7.18 8.58 23.96
N GLU A 260 -7.46 8.16 22.72
CA GLU A 260 -8.56 8.70 21.92
C GLU A 260 -9.94 8.23 22.39
N LEU A 261 -10.04 7.11 23.11
CA LEU A 261 -11.30 6.58 23.66
C LEU A 261 -11.49 6.87 25.17
N ALA A 262 -10.49 7.41 25.86
CA ALA A 262 -10.60 7.77 27.28
C ALA A 262 -11.67 8.84 27.56
N ARG A 263 -12.02 9.66 26.56
CA ARG A 263 -13.06 10.70 26.67
C ARG A 263 -14.27 10.34 25.80
N GLN A 264 -15.45 10.34 26.40
CA GLN A 264 -16.70 10.22 25.65
C GLN A 264 -16.94 11.48 24.80
N ARG A 265 -17.42 11.27 23.57
CA ARG A 265 -17.74 12.31 22.60
C ARG A 265 -19.18 12.10 22.10
N PRO A 266 -20.21 12.46 22.90
CA PRO A 266 -21.61 12.14 22.58
C PRO A 266 -22.14 12.86 21.33
N GLU A 267 -21.44 13.87 20.83
CA GLU A 267 -21.79 14.66 19.66
C GLU A 267 -21.32 14.06 18.32
N VAL A 268 -20.57 12.96 18.36
CA VAL A 268 -20.07 12.24 17.17
C VAL A 268 -20.23 10.72 17.34
N ALA A 269 -20.33 10.00 16.22
CA ALA A 269 -20.14 8.56 16.21
C ALA A 269 -18.65 8.24 15.92
N THR A 270 -17.95 7.65 16.90
CA THR A 270 -16.53 7.26 16.70
C THR A 270 -16.46 5.93 15.95
N VAL A 271 -15.71 5.91 14.85
CA VAL A 271 -15.36 4.70 14.09
C VAL A 271 -13.86 4.53 14.12
N VAL A 272 -13.43 3.34 14.54
CA VAL A 272 -12.02 2.90 14.53
C VAL A 272 -11.87 1.87 13.43
N PHE A 273 -10.86 2.02 12.57
CA PHE A 273 -10.62 1.13 11.43
C PHE A 273 -9.13 0.98 11.10
#